data_AF-B1L3M5-F1
#
_entry.id   AF-B1L3M5-F1
#
_cell.length_a   1.000
_cell.length_b   1.000
_cell.length_c   1.000
_cell.angle_alpha   90.00
_cell.angle_beta   90.00
_cell.angle_gamma   90.00
#
_symmetry.space_group_name_H-M   'P 1'
#
loop_
_entity.id
_entity.type
_entity.pdbx_description
1 polymer ?
#
loop_
_entity_poly.entity_id
_entity_poly.type
_entity_poly.pdbx_seq_one_letter_code
_entity_poly.pdbx_strand_id
1 'polypeptide(L)'
;MSEEVYDFVVMDSKSRVTIPLKIRKILGLREGMKLLLIANSSKKELRIIPLLELQAKVYRLRIVMSDRPGVLARAASLLAEERVDLIMTESRTIRRGETAEWVIVADLSNCQLDVSALVERIKSLEFVKSVEITQMGYKPERGM
;
A
#
# COMPACT_ATOMS: atom_id res chain seq x y z
N MET A 1 -19.63 -14.18 -9.14
CA MET A 1 -19.86 -13.17 -10.19
C MET A 1 -19.39 -11.84 -9.63
N SER A 2 -18.48 -11.15 -10.31
CA SER A 2 -18.08 -9.79 -9.92
C SER A 2 -19.15 -8.82 -10.40
N GLU A 3 -19.90 -8.22 -9.47
CA GLU A 3 -20.81 -7.11 -9.78
C GLU A 3 -19.99 -5.83 -9.86
N GLU A 4 -19.50 -5.50 -11.05
CA GLU A 4 -18.94 -4.19 -11.31
C GLU A 4 -20.08 -3.17 -11.46
N VAL A 5 -20.00 -2.07 -10.70
CA VAL A 5 -20.97 -0.96 -10.78
C VAL A 5 -20.27 0.26 -11.37
N TYR A 6 -20.81 0.71 -12.49
CA TYR A 6 -20.35 1.88 -13.22
C TYR A 6 -21.22 3.08 -12.89
N ASP A 7 -20.60 4.24 -12.71
CA ASP A 7 -21.27 5.52 -12.50
C ASP A 7 -20.38 6.65 -13.04
N PHE A 8 -20.97 7.82 -13.33
CA PHE A 8 -20.24 8.99 -13.81
C PHE A 8 -20.30 10.09 -12.76
N VAL A 9 -19.15 10.73 -12.55
CA VAL A 9 -19.00 11.84 -11.60
C VAL A 9 -18.24 12.96 -12.26
N VAL A 10 -18.60 14.19 -11.92
CA VAL A 10 -17.91 15.40 -12.38
C VAL A 10 -17.10 15.94 -11.22
N MET A 11 -15.84 16.26 -11.48
CA MET A 11 -15.00 16.94 -10.52
C MET A 11 -15.48 18.39 -10.38
N ASP A 12 -15.72 18.84 -9.15
CA ASP A 12 -16.15 20.21 -8.91
C ASP A 12 -14.99 21.21 -8.98
N SER A 13 -15.30 22.50 -8.85
CA SER A 13 -14.32 23.59 -8.90
C SER A 13 -13.30 23.57 -7.75
N LYS A 14 -13.50 22.72 -6.74
CA LYS A 14 -12.59 22.52 -5.60
C LYS A 14 -11.82 21.20 -5.72
N SER A 15 -11.77 20.61 -6.92
CA SER A 15 -11.10 19.34 -7.21
C SER A 15 -11.66 18.15 -6.42
N ARG A 16 -12.93 18.20 -6.00
CA ARG A 16 -13.56 17.12 -5.25
C ARG A 16 -14.34 16.22 -6.19
N VAL A 17 -14.29 14.92 -5.90
CA VAL A 17 -15.11 13.89 -6.55
C VAL A 17 -15.98 13.25 -5.48
N THR A 18 -17.30 13.35 -5.63
CA THR A 18 -18.25 12.75 -4.69
C THR A 18 -18.55 11.32 -5.09
N ILE A 19 -18.23 10.36 -4.22
CA ILE A 19 -18.59 8.95 -4.46
C ILE A 19 -20.13 8.80 -4.37
N PRO A 20 -20.81 8.35 -5.43
CA PRO A 20 -22.26 8.19 -5.44
C PRO A 20 -22.77 7.26 -4.35
N LEU A 21 -23.97 7.53 -3.82
CA LEU A 21 -24.55 6.79 -2.69
C LEU A 21 -24.65 5.28 -2.97
N LYS A 22 -24.93 4.88 -4.21
CA LYS A 22 -25.00 3.48 -4.63
C LYS A 22 -23.65 2.77 -4.42
N ILE A 23 -22.56 3.35 -4.93
CA ILE A 23 -21.20 2.81 -4.78
C ILE A 23 -20.78 2.84 -3.30
N ARG A 24 -21.10 3.93 -2.59
CA ARG A 24 -20.83 4.07 -1.15
C ARG A 24 -21.44 2.93 -0.34
N LYS A 25 -22.70 2.56 -0.60
CA LYS A 25 -23.41 1.48 0.09
C LYS A 25 -22.80 0.10 -0.21
N ILE A 26 -22.50 -0.18 -1.47
CA ILE A 26 -21.93 -1.46 -1.90
C ILE A 26 -20.55 -1.67 -1.26
N LEU A 27 -19.72 -0.64 -1.23
CA LEU A 27 -18.39 -0.69 -0.64
C LEU A 27 -18.37 -0.44 0.88
N GLY A 28 -19.54 -0.24 1.51
CA GLY A 28 -19.66 -0.01 2.95
C GLY A 28 -18.97 1.27 3.46
N LEU A 29 -18.76 2.27 2.60
CA LEU A 29 -17.99 3.47 2.93
C LEU A 29 -18.74 4.37 3.92
N ARG A 30 -18.06 4.79 4.98
CA ARG A 30 -18.59 5.66 6.03
C ARG A 30 -17.82 6.97 6.07
N GLU A 31 -18.47 7.98 6.64
CA GLU A 31 -17.81 9.26 6.86
C GLU A 31 -16.60 9.07 7.78
N GLY A 32 -15.52 9.80 7.52
CA GLY A 32 -14.26 9.68 8.24
C GLY A 32 -13.37 8.52 7.79
N MET A 33 -13.86 7.54 7.02
CA MET A 33 -12.98 6.47 6.52
C MET A 33 -11.81 7.04 5.71
N LYS A 34 -10.60 6.56 5.98
CA LYS A 34 -9.42 6.89 5.18
C LYS A 34 -9.46 6.10 3.87
N LEU A 35 -9.08 6.75 2.79
CA LEU A 35 -8.96 6.14 1.46
C LEU A 35 -7.52 6.28 0.97
N LEU A 36 -6.95 5.20 0.45
CA LEU A 36 -5.68 5.25 -0.28
C LEU A 36 -5.97 5.56 -1.75
N LEU A 37 -5.35 6.63 -2.25
CA LEU A 37 -5.40 7.01 -3.67
C LEU A 37 -4.11 6.55 -4.35
N ILE A 38 -4.23 5.75 -5.40
CA ILE A 38 -3.11 5.30 -6.23
C ILE A 38 -3.32 5.82 -7.64
N ALA A 39 -2.51 6.80 -8.05
CA ALA A 39 -2.53 7.35 -9.40
C ALA A 39 -1.46 6.66 -10.26
N ASN A 40 -1.87 6.10 -11.39
CA ASN A 40 -0.97 5.57 -12.41
C ASN A 40 -0.94 6.53 -13.61
N SER A 41 0.15 7.29 -13.74
CA SER A 41 0.30 8.32 -14.77
C SER A 41 0.40 7.76 -16.19
N SER A 42 0.90 6.54 -16.34
CA SER A 42 1.03 5.85 -17.64
C SER A 42 -0.30 5.32 -18.17
N LYS A 43 -1.09 4.69 -17.29
CA LYS A 43 -2.42 4.17 -17.62
C LYS A 43 -3.51 5.23 -17.59
N LYS A 44 -3.23 6.39 -17.00
CA LYS A 44 -4.22 7.43 -16.70
C LYS A 44 -5.36 6.92 -15.82
N GLU A 45 -5.03 6.02 -14.90
CA GLU A 45 -5.98 5.39 -13.98
C GLU A 45 -5.78 5.90 -12.55
N LEU A 46 -6.90 6.10 -11.84
CA LEU A 46 -6.93 6.32 -10.40
C LEU A 46 -7.60 5.11 -9.74
N ARG A 47 -6.92 4.49 -8.77
CA ARG A 47 -7.50 3.47 -7.90
C ARG A 47 -7.72 4.05 -6.52
N ILE A 48 -8.90 3.78 -5.95
CA ILE A 48 -9.28 4.19 -4.60
C ILE A 48 -9.50 2.94 -3.78
N ILE A 49 -8.73 2.78 -2.70
CA ILE A 49 -8.84 1.62 -1.81
C ILE A 49 -9.31 2.11 -0.44
N PRO A 50 -10.48 1.66 0.05
CA PRO A 50 -10.94 1.96 1.39
C PRO A 50 -10.04 1.31 2.45
N LEU A 51 -9.63 2.08 3.46
CA LEU A 51 -8.90 1.57 4.60
C LEU A 51 -9.88 1.37 5.75
N LEU A 52 -9.81 0.22 6.42
CA LEU A 52 -10.75 -0.17 7.48
C LEU A 52 -10.58 0.68 8.75
N GLU A 53 -9.38 1.21 8.99
CA GLU A 53 -9.04 1.92 10.23
C GLU A 53 -8.69 3.41 10.02
N LEU A 54 -9.35 4.27 10.78
CA LEU A 54 -9.11 5.73 10.84
C LEU A 54 -7.67 6.09 11.25
N GLN A 55 -6.95 5.20 11.93
CA GLN A 55 -5.59 5.45 12.43
C GLN A 55 -4.49 4.76 11.62
N ALA A 56 -4.84 4.15 10.48
CA ALA A 56 -3.91 3.46 9.60
C ALA A 56 -2.62 4.27 9.37
N LYS A 57 -1.48 3.67 9.73
CA LYS A 57 -0.13 4.17 9.48
C LYS A 57 0.38 3.47 8.23
N VAL A 58 -0.02 4.01 7.08
CA VAL A 58 0.29 3.41 5.79
C VAL A 58 1.70 3.78 5.35
N TYR A 59 2.48 2.80 4.90
CA TYR A 59 3.81 2.98 4.34
C TYR A 59 3.93 2.26 3.01
N ARG A 60 4.77 2.81 2.13
CA ARG A 60 5.27 2.11 0.95
C ARG A 60 6.64 1.54 1.29
N LEU A 61 6.78 0.23 1.14
CA LEU A 61 8.06 -0.47 1.24
C LEU A 61 8.52 -0.85 -0.15
N ARG A 62 9.83 -0.75 -0.39
CA ARG A 62 10.50 -1.25 -1.58
C ARG A 62 11.69 -2.09 -1.11
N ILE A 63 11.61 -3.39 -1.37
CA ILE A 63 12.64 -4.36 -0.98
C ILE A 63 13.28 -4.90 -2.25
N VAL A 64 14.60 -4.75 -2.36
CA VAL A 64 15.40 -5.40 -3.40
C VAL A 64 16.06 -6.62 -2.80
N MET A 65 15.92 -7.76 -3.45
CA MET A 65 16.35 -9.06 -2.93
C MET A 65 16.85 -9.98 -4.04
N SER A 66 17.49 -11.09 -3.67
CA SER A 66 17.93 -12.12 -4.62
C SER A 66 16.75 -12.82 -5.28
N ASP A 67 16.82 -13.02 -6.60
CA ASP A 67 15.78 -13.71 -7.37
C ASP A 67 16.01 -15.24 -7.35
N ARG A 68 15.55 -15.90 -6.29
CA ARG A 68 15.58 -17.36 -6.16
C ARG A 68 14.34 -17.88 -5.43
N PRO A 69 13.93 -19.15 -5.66
CA PRO A 69 12.75 -19.71 -5.03
C PRO A 69 12.73 -19.54 -3.50
N GLY A 70 11.55 -19.19 -2.96
CA GLY A 70 11.33 -19.06 -1.52
C GLY A 70 11.76 -17.72 -0.89
N VAL A 71 12.55 -16.88 -1.57
CA VAL A 71 13.00 -15.59 -1.02
C VAL A 71 11.83 -14.65 -0.70
N LEU A 72 10.89 -14.48 -1.64
CA LEU A 72 9.70 -13.65 -1.41
C LEU A 72 8.87 -14.16 -0.22
N ALA A 73 8.68 -15.48 -0.13
CA ALA A 73 7.91 -16.10 0.95
C ALA A 73 8.58 -15.89 2.33
N ARG A 74 9.92 -15.99 2.41
CA ARG A 74 10.67 -15.72 3.64
C ARG A 74 10.54 -14.25 4.05
N ALA A 75 10.64 -13.31 3.12
CA ALA A 75 10.42 -11.90 3.40
C ALA A 75 8.99 -11.61 3.88
N ALA A 76 7.98 -12.19 3.23
CA ALA A 76 6.59 -12.05 3.61
C ALA A 76 6.30 -12.67 4.99
N SER A 77 6.92 -13.80 5.31
CA SER A 77 6.78 -14.44 6.63
C SER A 77 7.31 -13.55 7.75
N LEU A 78 8.47 -12.91 7.54
CA LEU A 78 9.01 -11.94 8.49
C LEU A 78 8.04 -10.77 8.71
N LEU A 79 7.48 -10.19 7.64
CA LEU A 79 6.48 -9.11 7.80
C LEU A 79 5.23 -9.57 8.56
N ALA A 80 4.79 -10.82 8.35
CA ALA A 80 3.67 -11.39 9.06
C ALA A 80 3.96 -11.62 10.56
N GLU A 81 5.16 -12.09 10.92
CA GLU A 81 5.62 -12.21 12.31
C GLU A 81 5.56 -10.87 13.05
N GLU A 82 5.94 -9.79 12.36
CA GLU A 82 5.90 -8.42 12.89
C GLU A 82 4.50 -7.80 12.82
N ARG A 83 3.47 -8.53 12.38
CA ARG A 83 2.05 -8.08 12.24
C ARG A 83 1.85 -6.90 11.30
N VAL A 84 2.63 -6.86 10.21
CA VAL A 84 2.44 -5.88 9.13
C VAL A 84 1.28 -6.32 8.24
N ASP A 85 0.28 -5.44 8.07
CA ASP A 85 -0.88 -5.70 7.20
C ASP A 85 -0.57 -5.25 5.77
N LEU A 86 -0.64 -6.18 4.80
CA LEU A 86 -0.26 -5.94 3.41
C LEU A 86 -1.50 -5.55 2.59
N ILE A 87 -1.64 -4.26 2.27
CA ILE A 87 -2.77 -3.71 1.49
C ILE A 87 -2.61 -3.99 0.00
N MET A 88 -1.39 -3.83 -0.52
CA MET A 88 -1.07 -4.07 -1.93
C MET A 88 0.34 -4.62 -2.03
N THR A 89 0.53 -5.58 -2.92
CA THR A 89 1.86 -6.12 -3.23
C THR A 89 2.07 -6.22 -4.73
N GLU A 90 3.28 -5.91 -5.18
CA GLU A 90 3.73 -6.12 -6.54
C GLU A 90 5.17 -6.61 -6.49
N SER A 91 5.44 -7.79 -7.06
CA SER A 91 6.79 -8.31 -7.19
C SER A 91 7.17 -8.47 -8.65
N ARG A 92 8.40 -8.13 -8.98
CA ARG A 92 8.95 -8.25 -10.33
C ARG A 92 10.41 -8.68 -10.31
N THR A 93 10.78 -9.51 -11.27
CA THR A 93 12.18 -9.82 -11.54
C THR A 93 12.84 -8.62 -12.22
N ILE A 94 13.98 -8.15 -11.70
CA ILE A 94 14.83 -7.17 -12.37
C ILE A 94 15.81 -7.89 -13.29
N ARG A 95 16.51 -8.90 -12.76
CA ARG A 95 17.41 -9.76 -13.51
C ARG A 95 17.24 -11.21 -13.05
N ARG A 96 16.84 -12.06 -13.98
CA ARG A 96 16.47 -13.45 -13.71
C ARG A 96 17.60 -14.20 -13.03
N GLY A 97 17.31 -14.83 -11.88
CA GLY A 97 18.27 -15.58 -11.09
C GLY A 97 19.21 -14.73 -10.23
N GLU A 98 19.11 -13.40 -10.30
CA GLU A 98 20.02 -12.47 -9.60
C GLU A 98 19.30 -11.47 -8.69
N THR A 99 18.30 -10.75 -9.20
CA THR A 99 17.64 -9.66 -8.48
C THR A 99 16.15 -9.57 -8.79
N ALA A 100 15.37 -9.41 -7.74
CA ALA A 100 13.96 -9.10 -7.78
C ALA A 100 13.67 -7.89 -6.90
N GLU A 101 12.58 -7.20 -7.22
CA GLU A 101 12.00 -6.14 -6.42
C GLU A 101 10.64 -6.58 -5.89
N TRP A 102 10.36 -6.21 -4.66
CA TRP A 102 9.05 -6.33 -4.04
C TRP A 102 8.62 -4.97 -3.50
N VAL A 103 7.55 -4.44 -4.08
CA VAL A 103 6.91 -3.20 -3.65
C VAL A 103 5.65 -3.56 -2.88
N ILE A 104 5.49 -2.93 -1.73
CA ILE A 104 4.41 -3.21 -0.80
C ILE A 104 3.82 -1.87 -0.38
N VAL A 105 2.49 -1.78 -0.34
CA VAL A 105 1.79 -0.78 0.47
C VAL A 105 1.21 -1.53 1.66
N ALA A 106 1.59 -1.11 2.86
CA ALA A 106 1.24 -1.81 4.09
C ALA A 106 0.78 -0.84 5.19
N ASP A 107 -0.11 -1.33 6.06
CA ASP A 107 -0.46 -0.67 7.31
C ASP A 107 0.39 -1.23 8.45
N LEU A 108 1.16 -0.35 9.09
CA LEU A 108 2.06 -0.67 10.20
C LEU A 108 1.43 -0.33 11.56
N SER A 109 0.12 -0.05 11.63
CA SER A 109 -0.55 0.32 12.88
C SER A 109 -0.42 -0.74 13.98
N ASN A 110 -0.42 -2.02 13.59
CA ASN A 110 -0.29 -3.16 14.50
C ASN A 110 1.14 -3.75 14.54
N CYS A 111 2.10 -3.09 13.86
CA CYS A 111 3.47 -3.56 13.79
C CYS A 111 4.13 -3.52 15.17
N GLN A 112 4.83 -4.59 15.54
CA GLN A 112 5.50 -4.69 16.85
C GLN A 112 6.76 -3.83 16.95
N LEU A 113 7.36 -3.54 15.80
CA LEU A 113 8.57 -2.73 15.68
C LEU A 113 8.23 -1.31 15.21
N ASP A 114 9.06 -0.34 15.60
CA ASP A 114 9.09 0.93 14.90
C ASP A 114 9.67 0.77 13.48
N VAL A 115 9.51 1.81 12.65
CA VAL A 115 9.92 1.77 11.24
C VAL A 115 11.42 1.49 11.09
N SER A 116 12.27 2.08 11.95
CA SER A 116 13.72 1.88 11.84
C SER A 116 14.11 0.45 12.20
N ALA A 117 13.54 -0.08 13.28
CA ALA A 117 13.77 -1.46 13.71
C ALA A 117 13.23 -2.46 12.67
N LEU A 118 12.08 -2.18 12.05
CA LEU A 118 11.55 -3.01 10.96
C LEU A 118 12.50 -3.02 9.74
N VAL A 119 13.05 -1.87 9.36
CA VAL A 119 14.05 -1.80 8.26
C VAL A 119 15.26 -2.67 8.56
N GLU A 120 15.83 -2.55 9.76
CA GLU A 120 17.00 -3.35 10.15
C GLU A 120 16.66 -4.84 10.26
N ARG A 121 15.46 -5.17 10.74
CA ARG A 121 14.94 -6.54 10.78
C ARG A 121 14.84 -7.15 9.38
N ILE A 122 14.33 -6.42 8.39
CA ILE A 122 14.27 -6.89 6.99
C ILE A 122 15.68 -7.01 6.40
N LYS A 123 16.57 -6.03 6.63
CA LYS A 123 17.96 -6.06 6.13
C LYS A 123 18.79 -7.20 6.72
N SER A 124 18.42 -7.73 7.89
CA SER A 124 19.09 -8.88 8.49
C SER A 124 18.94 -10.18 7.68
N LEU A 125 17.98 -10.23 6.76
CA LEU A 125 17.83 -11.35 5.82
C LEU A 125 18.98 -11.35 4.80
N GLU A 126 19.76 -12.43 4.78
CA GLU A 126 20.95 -12.61 3.92
C GLU A 126 20.73 -12.31 2.41
N PHE A 127 19.49 -12.43 1.94
CA PHE A 127 19.12 -12.30 0.53
C PHE A 127 18.56 -10.91 0.19
N VAL A 128 18.43 -10.02 1.18
CA VAL A 128 17.99 -8.64 1.00
C VAL A 128 19.20 -7.78 0.65
N LYS A 129 19.07 -7.00 -0.42
CA LYS A 129 20.11 -6.09 -0.95
C LYS A 129 19.85 -4.65 -0.53
N SER A 130 18.59 -4.22 -0.53
CA SER A 130 18.20 -2.90 -0.01
C SER A 130 16.74 -2.86 0.42
N VAL A 131 16.43 -1.93 1.31
CA VAL A 131 15.08 -1.67 1.82
C VAL A 131 14.89 -0.15 1.90
N GLU A 132 13.82 0.34 1.30
CA GLU A 132 13.34 1.71 1.43
C GLU A 132 11.92 1.68 2.01
N ILE A 133 11.64 2.51 3.01
CA ILE A 133 10.30 2.67 3.59
C ILE A 133 9.95 4.14 3.59
N THR A 134 8.77 4.48 3.05
CA THR A 134 8.27 5.85 2.98
C THR A 134 6.87 5.91 3.55
N GLN A 135 6.63 6.82 4.50
CA GLN A 135 5.29 7.01 5.05
C GLN A 135 4.36 7.57 3.95
N MET A 136 3.23 6.92 3.77
CA MET A 136 2.16 7.40 2.91
C MET A 136 1.21 8.21 3.79
N GLY A 137 1.37 9.53 3.75
CA GLY A 137 0.64 10.44 4.61
C GLY A 137 0.16 11.68 3.87
N TYR A 138 -1.12 11.98 4.06
CA TYR A 138 -1.72 13.28 3.83
C TYR A 138 -1.08 14.29 4.81
N LYS A 139 -0.40 15.31 4.30
CA LYS A 139 -0.24 16.54 5.08
C LYS A 139 -1.63 17.20 5.05
N PRO A 140 -2.35 17.35 6.18
CA PRO A 140 -3.42 18.32 6.20
C PRO A 140 -2.77 19.64 5.84
N GLU A 141 -3.20 20.25 4.74
CA GLU A 141 -2.94 21.68 4.57
C GLU A 141 -3.46 22.32 5.85
N ARG A 142 -2.53 22.89 6.63
CA ARG A 142 -2.89 23.71 7.77
C ARG A 142 -3.80 24.78 7.18
N GLY A 143 -5.06 24.80 7.61
CA GLY A 143 -5.94 25.90 7.31
C GLY A 143 -5.24 27.20 7.69
N MET A 144 -5.07 28.06 6.70
CA MET A 144 -5.04 29.50 6.81
C MET A 144 -5.83 30.06 5.63
#